data_AF-A0AAE6W6U5-F1
#
_entry.id   AF-A0AAE6W6U5-F1
#
_cell.length_a   1.000
_cell.length_b   1.000
_cell.length_c   1.000
_cell.angle_alpha   90.00
_cell.angle_beta   90.00
_cell.angle_gamma   90.00
#
_symmetry.space_group_name_H-M   'P 1'
#
loop_
_entity.id
_entity.type
_entity.pdbx_description
1 polymer ?
#
loop_
_entity_poly.entity_id
_entity_poly.type
_entity_poly.pdbx_seq_one_letter_code
_entity_poly.pdbx_strand_id
1 'polypeptide(L)'
;MPHVLVLNASYEPLGVVPLRRALVLVLESKAVCLEESGAFLHSESRTVPAPSVVRLKRFVKVPYRGPVPLTRRALFARDGGRCVYCGGVATSVDHVVPRSRGGRHVWDNVVASCRRCNHVKADRHLMELGWRLRNKPAPPTGLAWRIIGTGHRDPRWLPYLQPFGGDDALARIEDVGVGGEAVAVRPARAGA
;
A
#
# COMPACT_ATOMS: atom_id res chain seq x y z
N MET A 1 -11.99 -4.87 -9.63
CA MET A 1 -12.60 -6.04 -8.97
C MET A 1 -12.36 -5.97 -7.46
N PRO A 2 -13.35 -6.32 -6.62
CA PRO A 2 -13.16 -6.41 -5.18
C PRO A 2 -12.18 -7.53 -4.82
N HIS A 3 -11.35 -7.26 -3.81
CA HIS A 3 -10.31 -8.15 -3.31
C HIS A 3 -10.61 -8.47 -1.85
N VAL A 4 -10.12 -9.61 -1.39
CA VAL A 4 -10.44 -10.17 -0.07
C VAL A 4 -9.15 -10.60 0.62
N LEU A 5 -9.00 -10.22 1.89
CA LEU A 5 -7.89 -10.63 2.73
C LEU A 5 -8.07 -12.09 3.16
N VAL A 6 -7.04 -12.90 2.95
CA VAL A 6 -7.00 -14.30 3.39
C VAL A 6 -6.06 -14.40 4.58
N LEU A 7 -6.60 -14.89 5.69
CA LEU A 7 -5.88 -15.20 6.91
C LEU A 7 -5.65 -16.71 7.02
N ASN A 8 -4.54 -17.06 7.66
CA ASN A 8 -4.27 -18.42 8.09
C ASN A 8 -5.22 -18.83 9.22
N ALA A 9 -5.26 -20.12 9.56
CA ALA A 9 -6.00 -20.60 10.73
C ALA A 9 -5.55 -19.90 12.04
N SER A 10 -4.27 -19.48 12.11
CA SER A 10 -3.66 -18.70 13.18
C SER A 10 -3.87 -17.18 13.10
N TYR A 11 -4.76 -16.69 12.21
CA TYR A 11 -5.01 -15.26 11.95
C TYR A 11 -3.86 -14.49 11.29
N GLU A 12 -2.73 -15.13 11.00
CA GLU A 12 -1.67 -14.49 10.22
C GLU A 12 -2.13 -14.15 8.80
N PRO A 13 -1.83 -12.95 8.26
CA PRO A 13 -2.17 -12.60 6.89
C PRO A 13 -1.37 -13.44 5.91
N LEU A 14 -2.08 -14.18 5.04
CA LEU A 14 -1.48 -15.01 4.00
C LEU A 14 -1.35 -14.28 2.67
N GLY A 15 -2.35 -13.48 2.31
CA GLY A 15 -2.41 -12.86 0.99
C GLY A 15 -3.74 -12.18 0.72
N VAL A 16 -3.83 -11.59 -0.46
CA VAL A 16 -5.06 -11.01 -1.01
C VAL A 16 -5.47 -11.83 -2.23
N VAL A 17 -6.75 -12.16 -2.34
CA VAL A 17 -7.30 -12.89 -3.49
C VAL A 17 -8.49 -12.15 -4.09
N PRO A 18 -8.85 -12.39 -5.37
CA PRO A 18 -10.08 -11.88 -5.95
C PRO A 18 -11.31 -12.43 -5.21
N LEU A 19 -12.39 -11.62 -5.13
CA LEU A 19 -13.65 -12.01 -4.49
C LEU A 19 -14.17 -13.39 -4.91
N ARG A 20 -14.13 -13.70 -6.21
CA ARG A 20 -14.57 -15.02 -6.72
C ARG A 20 -13.82 -16.18 -6.06
N ARG A 21 -12.51 -16.06 -5.86
CA ARG A 21 -11.70 -17.11 -5.23
C ARG A 21 -12.03 -17.26 -3.75
N ALA A 22 -12.20 -16.15 -3.04
CA ALA A 22 -12.60 -16.17 -1.63
C ALA A 22 -13.98 -16.79 -1.45
N LEU A 23 -14.93 -16.45 -2.32
CA LEU A 23 -16.28 -17.01 -2.29
C LEU A 23 -16.26 -18.54 -2.44
N VAL A 24 -15.49 -19.06 -3.40
CA VAL A 24 -15.32 -20.52 -3.57
C VAL A 24 -14.78 -21.17 -2.30
N LEU A 25 -13.79 -20.56 -1.63
CA LEU A 25 -13.25 -21.10 -0.37
C LEU A 25 -14.31 -21.18 0.74
N VAL A 26 -15.21 -20.19 0.83
CA VAL A 26 -16.28 -20.16 1.83
C VAL A 26 -17.37 -21.19 1.49
N LEU A 27 -17.83 -21.24 0.24
CA LEU A 27 -18.86 -22.19 -0.20
C LEU A 27 -18.41 -23.64 -0.06
N GLU A 28 -17.15 -23.92 -0.35
CA GLU A 28 -16.51 -25.23 -0.16
C GLU A 28 -16.22 -25.55 1.32
N SER A 29 -16.65 -24.71 2.26
CA SER A 29 -16.39 -24.87 3.70
C SER A 29 -14.90 -24.95 4.07
N LYS A 30 -13.99 -24.44 3.23
CA LYS A 30 -12.53 -24.40 3.46
C LYS A 30 -12.11 -23.16 4.24
N ALA A 31 -12.89 -22.08 4.16
CA ALA A 31 -12.69 -20.84 4.87
C ALA A 31 -13.96 -20.39 5.59
N VAL A 32 -13.80 -19.51 6.58
CA VAL A 32 -14.89 -18.83 7.29
C VAL A 32 -14.81 -17.34 6.96
N CYS A 33 -15.94 -16.72 6.65
CA CYS A 33 -16.06 -15.28 6.50
C CYS A 33 -15.98 -14.61 7.88
N LEU A 34 -15.02 -13.71 8.07
CA LEU A 34 -14.90 -12.93 9.31
C LEU A 34 -15.51 -11.54 9.15
N GLU A 35 -15.36 -10.93 7.98
CA GLU A 35 -15.87 -9.60 7.67
C GLU A 35 -16.57 -9.61 6.32
N GLU A 36 -17.70 -8.92 6.22
CA GLU A 36 -18.43 -8.72 4.98
C GLU A 36 -18.11 -7.34 4.37
N SER A 37 -18.06 -7.27 3.05
CA SER A 37 -17.79 -6.01 2.32
C SER A 37 -18.99 -5.06 2.27
N GLY A 38 -20.19 -5.54 2.61
CA GLY A 38 -21.47 -4.85 2.43
C GLY A 38 -22.07 -5.00 1.03
N ALA A 39 -21.33 -5.59 0.08
CA ALA A 39 -21.85 -5.98 -1.22
C ALA A 39 -22.49 -7.38 -1.16
N PHE A 40 -23.40 -7.66 -2.09
CA PHE A 40 -24.05 -8.95 -2.23
C PHE A 40 -23.77 -9.55 -3.61
N LEU A 41 -23.61 -10.87 -3.63
CA LEU A 41 -23.49 -11.69 -4.84
C LEU A 41 -24.81 -12.43 -5.03
N HIS A 42 -25.32 -12.42 -6.26
CA HIS A 42 -26.58 -13.06 -6.60
C HIS A 42 -26.34 -14.26 -7.51
N SER A 43 -27.12 -15.30 -7.25
CA SER A 43 -27.42 -16.39 -8.17
C SER A 43 -28.93 -16.41 -8.36
N GLU A 44 -29.42 -17.20 -9.32
CA GLU A 44 -30.86 -17.33 -9.57
C GLU A 44 -31.66 -17.70 -8.30
N SER A 45 -31.09 -18.55 -7.43
CA SER A 45 -31.78 -19.07 -6.25
C SER A 45 -31.27 -18.53 -4.91
N ARG A 46 -30.16 -17.78 -4.89
CA ARG A 46 -29.49 -17.39 -3.64
C ARG A 46 -28.82 -16.02 -3.73
N THR A 47 -28.86 -15.30 -2.62
CA THR A 47 -28.06 -14.10 -2.38
C THR A 47 -27.04 -14.40 -1.29
N VAL A 48 -25.76 -14.10 -1.53
CA VAL A 48 -24.65 -14.39 -0.62
C VAL A 48 -23.89 -13.09 -0.34
N PRO A 49 -23.64 -12.72 0.93
CA PRO A 49 -22.83 -11.55 1.24
C PRO A 49 -21.40 -11.73 0.73
N ALA A 50 -20.83 -10.69 0.13
CA ALA A 50 -19.49 -10.71 -0.41
C ALA A 50 -18.46 -10.55 0.73
N PRO A 51 -17.57 -11.53 0.97
CA PRO A 51 -16.57 -11.42 2.02
C PRO A 51 -15.56 -10.30 1.75
N SER A 52 -15.09 -9.65 2.82
CA SER A 52 -13.92 -8.76 2.83
C SER A 52 -12.71 -9.43 3.49
N VAL A 53 -12.93 -10.23 4.54
CA VAL A 53 -11.89 -11.00 5.23
C VAL A 53 -12.35 -12.44 5.40
N VAL A 54 -11.49 -13.38 5.02
CA VAL A 54 -11.73 -14.82 5.21
C VAL A 54 -10.57 -15.46 5.96
N ARG A 55 -10.89 -16.43 6.82
CA ARG A 55 -9.90 -17.24 7.54
C ARG A 55 -9.97 -18.69 7.10
N LEU A 56 -8.83 -19.28 6.73
CA LEU A 56 -8.75 -20.70 6.41
C LEU A 56 -9.02 -21.54 7.66
N LYS A 57 -9.77 -22.65 7.52
CA LYS A 57 -10.01 -23.59 8.63
C LYS A 57 -8.80 -24.45 8.95
N ARG A 58 -7.95 -24.72 7.96
CA ARG A 58 -6.71 -25.50 8.11
C ARG A 58 -5.50 -24.58 8.04
N PHE A 59 -4.51 -24.88 8.87
CA PHE A 59 -3.25 -24.16 8.86
C PHE A 59 -2.47 -24.43 7.57
N VAL A 60 -2.00 -23.36 6.92
CA VAL A 60 -1.14 -23.43 5.74
C VAL A 60 0.26 -22.96 6.12
N LYS A 61 1.25 -23.86 6.02
CA LYS A 61 2.66 -23.49 6.18
C LYS A 61 3.16 -22.84 4.89
N VAL A 62 3.64 -21.61 4.97
CA VAL A 62 4.27 -20.90 3.85
C VAL A 62 5.79 -20.98 4.02
N PRO A 63 6.49 -21.92 3.36
CA PRO A 63 7.87 -22.26 3.68
C PRO A 63 8.87 -21.14 3.37
N TYR A 64 8.61 -20.30 2.37
CA TYR A 64 9.41 -19.12 2.07
C TYR A 64 8.52 -17.89 1.93
N ARG A 65 8.63 -16.97 2.89
CA ARG A 65 8.09 -15.62 2.73
C ARG A 65 9.19 -14.76 2.12
N GLY A 66 9.18 -14.64 0.78
CA GLY A 66 10.10 -13.75 0.07
C GLY A 66 9.97 -12.28 0.54
N PRO A 67 11.00 -11.46 0.30
CA PRO A 67 10.99 -10.04 0.70
C PRO A 67 9.84 -9.28 0.02
N VAL A 68 9.43 -8.17 0.63
CA VAL A 68 8.43 -7.27 0.03
C VAL A 68 8.93 -6.82 -1.34
N PRO A 69 8.20 -7.09 -2.44
CA PRO A 69 8.63 -6.67 -3.77
C PRO A 69 8.77 -5.15 -3.85
N LEU A 70 9.88 -4.67 -4.39
CA LEU A 70 10.08 -3.25 -4.67
C LEU A 70 9.20 -2.84 -5.86
N THR A 71 7.96 -2.46 -5.59
CA THR A 71 7.07 -1.86 -6.56
C THR A 71 6.98 -0.35 -6.30
N ARG A 72 6.68 0.42 -7.34
CA ARG A 72 6.42 1.86 -7.20
C ARG A 72 5.35 2.13 -6.12
N ARG A 73 4.32 1.29 -6.06
CA ARG A 73 3.26 1.43 -5.07
C ARG A 73 3.75 1.18 -3.65
N ALA A 74 4.49 0.11 -3.43
CA ALA A 74 5.07 -0.20 -2.12
C ALA A 74 6.06 0.89 -1.67
N LEU A 75 6.85 1.43 -2.61
CA LEU A 75 7.76 2.53 -2.35
C LEU A 75 7.02 3.80 -1.91
N PHE A 76 5.98 4.19 -2.64
CA PHE A 76 5.18 5.37 -2.30
C PHE A 76 4.47 5.18 -0.96
N ALA A 77 3.99 3.97 -0.66
CA ALA A 77 3.44 3.64 0.65
C ALA A 77 4.51 3.77 1.77
N ARG A 78 5.74 3.27 1.55
CA ARG A 78 6.86 3.39 2.51
C ARG A 78 7.19 4.84 2.84
N ASP A 79 7.26 5.68 1.81
CA ASP A 79 7.66 7.09 1.93
C ASP A 79 6.46 8.03 2.19
N GLY A 80 5.28 7.46 2.48
CA GLY A 80 4.06 8.20 2.81
C GLY A 80 3.53 9.09 1.70
N GLY A 81 3.83 8.76 0.43
CA GLY A 81 3.47 9.58 -0.72
C GLY A 81 4.18 10.93 -0.78
N ARG A 82 5.20 11.15 0.07
CA ARG A 82 5.94 12.40 0.17
C ARG A 82 7.33 12.27 -0.45
N CYS A 83 7.81 13.36 -1.02
CA CYS A 83 9.15 13.49 -1.56
C CYS A 83 10.15 13.44 -0.41
N VAL A 84 11.08 12.49 -0.43
CA VAL A 84 12.07 12.35 0.65
C VAL A 84 13.03 13.55 0.77
N TYR A 85 13.14 14.35 -0.28
CA TYR A 85 14.03 15.52 -0.33
C TYR A 85 13.37 16.78 0.23
N CYS A 86 12.12 17.07 -0.15
CA CYS A 86 11.46 18.33 0.21
C CYS A 86 10.17 18.18 1.03
N GLY A 87 9.66 16.97 1.23
CA GLY A 87 8.40 16.70 1.96
C GLY A 87 7.11 16.96 1.18
N GLY A 88 7.18 17.59 -0.01
CA GLY A 88 6.03 17.79 -0.89
C GLY A 88 5.49 16.48 -1.50
N VAL A 89 4.45 16.54 -2.33
CA VAL A 89 3.86 15.33 -2.95
C VAL A 89 4.86 14.64 -3.88
N ALA A 90 5.09 13.34 -3.68
CA ALA A 90 5.91 12.53 -4.57
C ALA A 90 5.13 12.14 -5.83
N THR A 91 5.82 12.21 -6.97
CA THR A 91 5.26 11.88 -8.29
C THR A 91 6.21 11.06 -9.16
N SER A 92 7.42 10.79 -8.67
CA SER A 92 8.42 9.98 -9.34
C SER A 92 9.16 9.08 -8.37
N VAL A 93 9.87 8.10 -8.93
CA VAL A 93 10.84 7.28 -8.23
C VAL A 93 12.22 7.85 -8.58
N ASP A 94 13.09 7.99 -7.60
CA ASP A 94 14.48 8.38 -7.80
C ASP A 94 15.45 7.37 -7.14
N HIS A 95 16.65 7.31 -7.68
CA HIS A 95 17.76 6.51 -7.13
C HIS A 95 18.73 7.43 -6.39
N VAL A 96 18.88 7.25 -5.08
CA VAL A 96 19.76 8.06 -4.21
C VAL A 96 21.18 8.13 -4.78
N VAL A 97 21.73 6.98 -5.14
CA VAL A 97 22.87 6.84 -6.04
C VAL A 97 22.32 6.67 -7.46
N PRO A 98 22.58 7.60 -8.39
CA PRO A 98 22.11 7.51 -9.77
C PRO A 98 22.53 6.21 -10.47
N ARG A 99 21.71 5.70 -11.38
CA ARG A 99 22.04 4.49 -12.16
C ARG A 99 23.31 4.65 -13.00
N SER A 100 23.54 5.84 -13.56
CA SER A 100 24.76 6.19 -14.30
C SER A 100 26.03 6.11 -13.43
N ARG A 101 25.89 6.17 -12.10
CA ARG A 101 26.98 6.05 -11.13
C ARG A 101 26.95 4.71 -10.38
N GLY A 102 26.38 3.67 -10.99
CA GLY A 102 26.36 2.30 -10.43
C GLY A 102 25.25 2.03 -9.42
N GLY A 103 24.30 2.95 -9.24
CA GLY A 103 23.18 2.77 -8.32
C GLY A 103 22.24 1.62 -8.73
N ARG A 104 22.02 0.69 -7.80
CA ARG A 104 21.12 -0.47 -8.00
C ARG A 104 19.65 -0.11 -7.75
N HIS A 105 18.72 -0.81 -8.39
CA HIS A 105 17.28 -0.67 -8.11
C HIS A 105 16.87 -1.59 -6.94
N VAL A 106 17.20 -1.16 -5.73
CA VAL A 106 16.97 -1.88 -4.46
C VAL A 106 16.38 -0.93 -3.42
N TRP A 107 15.71 -1.47 -2.39
CA TRP A 107 15.04 -0.68 -1.35
C TRP A 107 15.94 0.38 -0.71
N ASP A 108 17.22 0.04 -0.51
CA ASP A 108 18.24 0.88 0.10
C ASP A 108 18.66 2.09 -0.75
N ASN A 109 18.35 2.08 -2.04
CA ASN A 109 18.79 3.09 -2.99
C ASN A 109 17.62 3.80 -3.68
N VAL A 110 16.38 3.35 -3.50
CA VAL A 110 15.23 3.85 -4.23
C VAL A 110 14.29 4.59 -3.28
N VAL A 111 13.82 5.77 -3.70
CA VAL A 111 12.99 6.69 -2.90
C VAL A 111 11.90 7.36 -3.72
N ALA A 112 10.81 7.76 -3.07
CA ALA A 112 9.78 8.59 -3.67
C ALA A 112 10.25 10.06 -3.73
N SER A 113 10.11 10.68 -4.89
CA SER A 113 10.57 12.05 -5.15
C SER A 113 9.50 12.84 -5.90
N CYS A 114 9.50 14.17 -5.77
CA CYS A 114 8.71 15.03 -6.65
C CYS A 114 9.50 15.33 -7.93
N ARG A 115 8.80 15.66 -9.02
CA ARG A 115 9.42 15.97 -10.33
C ARG A 115 10.50 17.04 -10.24
N ARG A 116 10.27 18.12 -9.47
CA ARG A 116 11.24 19.23 -9.30
C ARG A 116 12.54 18.75 -8.67
N CYS A 117 12.48 18.09 -7.51
CA CYS A 117 13.66 17.59 -6.82
C CYS A 117 14.38 16.52 -7.63
N ASN A 118 13.62 15.62 -8.29
CA ASN A 118 14.19 14.59 -9.15
C ASN A 118 14.98 15.20 -10.31
N HIS A 119 14.42 16.23 -10.96
CA HIS A 119 15.09 16.94 -12.06
C HIS A 119 16.31 17.73 -11.59
N VAL A 120 16.25 18.39 -10.43
CA VAL A 120 17.41 19.07 -9.85
C VAL A 120 18.49 18.03 -9.54
N LYS A 121 18.16 16.91 -8.91
CA LYS A 121 19.17 15.92 -8.57
C LYS A 121 19.82 15.31 -9.80
N ALA A 122 19.03 14.91 -10.79
CA ALA A 122 19.49 14.26 -12.01
C ALA A 122 20.48 13.12 -11.69
N ASP A 123 21.68 13.18 -12.24
CA ASP A 123 22.76 12.20 -12.09
C ASP A 123 23.82 12.58 -11.03
N ARG A 124 23.50 13.52 -10.14
CA ARG A 124 24.37 13.96 -9.05
C ARG A 124 24.18 13.14 -7.78
N HIS A 125 25.24 12.94 -7.01
CA HIS A 125 25.12 12.45 -5.64
C HIS A 125 24.53 13.54 -4.74
N LEU A 126 23.91 13.10 -3.64
CA LEU A 126 23.35 14.03 -2.65
C LEU A 126 24.42 14.97 -2.06
N MET A 127 25.66 14.50 -1.89
CA MET A 127 26.77 15.30 -1.39
C MET A 127 27.11 16.49 -2.30
N GLU A 128 27.02 16.33 -3.62
CA GLU A 128 27.27 17.39 -4.61
C GLU A 128 26.23 18.51 -4.52
N LEU A 129 25.05 18.20 -3.97
CA LEU A 129 23.94 19.14 -3.77
C LEU A 129 23.90 19.70 -2.34
N GLY A 130 24.78 19.22 -1.44
CA GLY A 130 24.66 19.46 0.00
C GLY A 130 23.39 18.86 0.63
N TRP A 131 22.74 17.92 -0.04
CA TRP A 131 21.51 17.28 0.44
C TRP A 131 21.83 16.14 1.40
N ARG A 132 20.96 15.95 2.39
CA ARG A 132 21.00 14.81 3.31
C ARG A 132 19.60 14.22 3.41
N LEU A 133 19.54 12.90 3.41
CA LEU A 133 18.29 12.20 3.71
C LEU A 133 18.06 12.24 5.21
N ARG A 134 16.80 12.43 5.62
CA ARG A 134 16.41 12.35 7.03
C ARG A 134 16.59 10.93 7.56
N ASN A 135 16.22 9.94 6.75
CA ASN A 135 16.31 8.52 7.07
C ASN A 135 16.98 7.78 5.92
N LYS A 136 17.81 6.78 6.23
CA LYS A 136 18.37 5.88 5.21
C LYS A 136 17.24 5.03 4.63
N PRO A 137 17.11 4.92 3.29
CA PRO A 137 16.11 4.04 2.70
C PRO A 137 16.40 2.60 3.13
N ALA A 138 15.35 1.88 3.48
CA ALA A 138 15.41 0.48 3.90
C ALA A 138 14.16 -0.24 3.40
N PRO A 139 14.19 -1.58 3.29
CA PRO A 139 12.98 -2.34 3.03
C PRO A 139 12.02 -2.20 4.22
N PRO A 140 10.69 -2.11 3.97
CA PRO A 140 9.74 -2.15 5.06
C PRO A 140 9.74 -3.52 5.76
N THR A 141 9.47 -3.52 7.06
CA THR A 141 9.44 -4.72 7.93
C THR A 141 8.00 -5.07 8.30
N GLY A 142 7.71 -6.36 8.47
CA GLY A 142 6.39 -6.85 8.90
C GLY A 142 5.61 -7.57 7.79
N LEU A 143 4.82 -8.58 8.18
CA LEU A 143 4.09 -9.43 7.24
C LEU A 143 3.00 -8.65 6.50
N ALA A 144 2.43 -7.63 7.15
CA ALA A 144 1.40 -6.78 6.58
C ALA A 144 1.86 -6.03 5.33
N TRP A 145 3.14 -5.69 5.18
CA TRP A 145 3.64 -4.96 4.02
C TRP A 145 3.49 -5.70 2.69
N ARG A 146 3.43 -7.04 2.73
CA ARG A 146 3.13 -7.83 1.53
C ARG A 146 1.70 -7.66 1.04
N ILE A 147 0.78 -7.37 1.96
CA ILE A 147 -0.63 -7.07 1.68
C ILE A 147 -0.75 -5.60 1.26
N ILE A 148 -0.17 -4.68 2.03
CA ILE A 148 -0.29 -3.24 1.78
C ILE A 148 0.37 -2.84 0.46
N GLY A 149 1.47 -3.49 0.10
CA GLY A 149 2.17 -3.29 -1.18
C GLY A 149 1.33 -3.67 -2.41
N THR A 150 0.30 -4.52 -2.28
CA THR A 150 -0.61 -4.84 -3.40
C THR A 150 -1.55 -3.69 -3.71
N GLY A 151 -1.77 -2.79 -2.74
CA GLY A 151 -2.61 -1.63 -2.94
C GLY A 151 -4.10 -1.82 -2.75
N HIS A 152 -4.53 -3.00 -2.33
CA HIS A 152 -5.91 -3.20 -1.93
C HIS A 152 -6.09 -2.62 -0.53
N ARG A 153 -7.10 -1.77 -0.38
CA ARG A 153 -7.37 -1.03 0.85
C ARG A 153 -8.83 -1.21 1.19
N ASP A 154 -9.09 -2.02 2.19
CA ASP A 154 -10.38 -2.06 2.88
C ASP A 154 -10.07 -1.74 4.35
N PRO A 155 -10.66 -0.68 4.94
CA PRO A 155 -10.44 -0.34 6.34
C PRO A 155 -10.70 -1.50 7.30
N ARG A 156 -11.61 -2.42 6.95
CA ARG A 156 -11.94 -3.61 7.74
C ARG A 156 -10.75 -4.57 7.91
N TRP A 157 -9.72 -4.45 7.06
CA TRP A 157 -8.53 -5.29 7.15
C TRP A 157 -7.59 -4.84 8.26
N LEU A 158 -7.68 -3.58 8.68
CA LEU A 158 -6.74 -2.96 9.60
C LEU A 158 -6.55 -3.79 10.88
N PRO A 159 -7.59 -4.19 11.63
CA PRO A 159 -7.41 -4.94 12.88
C PRO A 159 -6.63 -6.25 12.72
N TYR A 160 -6.69 -6.86 11.54
CA TYR A 160 -6.01 -8.11 11.23
C TYR A 160 -4.56 -7.93 10.75
N LEU A 161 -4.19 -6.71 10.35
CA LEU A 161 -2.85 -6.38 9.85
C LEU A 161 -1.98 -5.68 10.90
N GLN A 162 -2.57 -4.93 11.84
CA GLN A 162 -1.83 -4.19 12.88
C GLN A 162 -0.81 -5.05 13.65
N PRO A 163 -1.18 -6.25 14.16
CA PRO A 163 -0.23 -7.09 14.92
C PRO A 163 1.00 -7.54 14.13
N PHE A 164 0.98 -7.35 12.80
CA PHE A 164 2.02 -7.78 11.88
C PHE A 164 2.75 -6.62 11.20
N GLY A 165 2.76 -5.44 11.83
CA GLY A 165 3.42 -4.23 11.33
C GLY A 165 2.54 -3.40 10.39
N GLY A 166 1.21 -3.47 10.56
CA GLY A 166 0.26 -2.68 9.78
C GLY A 166 0.26 -1.19 10.14
N ASP A 167 0.53 -0.85 11.40
CA ASP A 167 0.41 0.53 11.91
C ASP A 167 1.38 1.50 11.23
N ASP A 168 2.66 1.13 11.10
CA ASP A 168 3.69 1.94 10.41
C ASP A 168 3.37 2.23 8.94
N ALA A 169 2.64 1.31 8.31
CA ALA A 169 2.30 1.40 6.91
C ALA A 169 1.05 2.26 6.69
N LEU A 170 0.08 2.24 7.60
CA LEU A 170 -1.17 3.01 7.49
C LEU A 170 -1.03 4.44 8.00
N ALA A 171 -0.35 4.66 9.13
CA ALA A 171 -0.13 5.99 9.70
C ALA A 171 0.61 6.95 8.75
N ARG A 172 1.46 6.44 7.86
CA ARG A 172 2.19 7.24 6.87
C ARG A 172 1.38 7.52 5.60
N ILE A 173 0.21 6.88 5.45
CA ILE A 173 -0.63 6.94 4.25
C ILE A 173 -1.86 7.84 4.46
N GLU A 174 -2.36 7.96 5.69
CA GLU A 174 -3.51 8.82 6.03
C GLU A 174 -3.24 10.32 5.81
N ASP A 175 -1.96 10.71 5.79
CA ASP A 175 -1.49 12.08 5.58
C ASP A 175 -1.63 12.58 4.13
N VAL A 176 -2.12 11.72 3.22
CA VAL A 176 -2.40 12.03 1.80
C VAL A 176 -3.92 12.18 1.55
N GLY A 177 -4.75 11.98 2.58
CA GLY A 177 -6.20 11.76 2.45
C GLY A 177 -7.12 12.83 3.02
N VAL A 178 -6.69 14.09 3.20
CA VAL A 178 -7.62 15.21 3.44
C VAL A 178 -7.24 16.38 2.53
N GLY A 179 -7.66 16.27 1.27
CA GLY A 179 -7.58 17.32 0.26
C GLY A 179 -8.69 17.14 -0.76
N GLY A 180 -9.85 16.66 -0.31
CA GLY A 180 -11.09 16.78 -1.05
C GLY A 180 -11.44 18.26 -1.17
N GLU A 181 -11.77 18.66 -2.38
CA GLU A 181 -12.21 19.98 -2.84
C GLU A 181 -12.87 20.87 -1.77
N ALA A 182 -12.22 22.00 -1.49
CA ALA A 182 -12.94 23.23 -1.20
C ALA A 182 -12.93 24.06 -2.49
N VAL A 183 -14.00 23.93 -3.27
CA VAL A 183 -14.32 24.87 -4.34
C VAL A 183 -14.55 26.23 -3.68
N ALA A 184 -13.55 27.10 -3.71
CA ALA A 184 -13.73 28.49 -3.35
C ALA A 184 -14.56 29.17 -4.46
N VAL A 185 -15.87 29.25 -4.23
CA VAL A 185 -16.77 30.12 -4.98
C VAL A 185 -16.27 31.55 -4.81
N ARG A 186 -15.65 32.11 -5.86
CA ARG A 186 -15.26 33.52 -5.88
C ARG A 186 -16.53 34.36 -5.94
N PRO A 187 -16.73 35.37 -5.07
CA PRO A 187 -17.85 36.28 -5.25
C PRO A 187 -17.68 37.04 -6.56
N ALA A 188 -18.79 37.15 -7.31
CA ALA A 188 -18.87 37.94 -8.52
C ALA A 188 -18.45 39.38 -8.22
N ARG A 189 -17.58 39.94 -9.07
CA ARG A 189 -17.28 41.36 -9.07
C ARG A 189 -18.57 42.11 -9.40
N ALA A 190 -19.11 42.86 -8.44
CA ALA A 190 -20.09 43.90 -8.74
C ALA A 190 -19.35 45.01 -9.50
N GLY A 191 -19.65 45.12 -10.79
CA GLY A 191 -19.34 46.31 -11.57
C GLY A 191 -20.44 47.34 -11.37
N ALA A 192 -20.04 48.53 -10.95
CA ALA A 192 -20.63 49.82 -11.27
C ALA A 192 -19.54 50.87 -11.09
#